data_AF-A0A0G4EDV3-F1
#
_entry.id   AF-A0A0G4EDV3-F1
#
_cell.length_a   1.000
_cell.length_b   1.000
_cell.length_c   1.000
_cell.angle_alpha   90.00
_cell.angle_beta   90.00
_cell.angle_gamma   90.00
#
_symmetry.space_group_name_H-M   'P 1'
#
loop_
_entity.id
_entity.type
_entity.pdbx_description
1 polymer ?
#
loop_
_entity_poly.entity_id
_entity_poly.type
_entity_poly.pdbx_seq_one_letter_code
_entity_poly.pdbx_strand_id
1 'polypeptide(L)'
;MRVELRHFERWRTQRTSAKLLTVLAAVPLFLLWRAHVAEGKVVYAVNCGASSKYYSELEKITYQQDKGYSSGIASDHGNTFSPFPRVQDDFVYRTERYDTGSFSYTVPIKTDGEYVIVLKFSEVWFQSPGEKVFHVEVGGSREVKSLDIFGKVGRGVPHDEYVEVSRKGDELTVEGTKATPEAWNPSTGGLRIDFLQIPGKDNPKINAIVVYDGTLDDIPTLPPYDRKAAAKSRYEEDTYEDDEEEEEDDDGGSLDDIDLDDHQDVVQQGLDELASSQLLEGERSSGIFSLIFSQAGMFLVALLVIAGGLLYVVTVMADTKTASKPEKKKGK
;
A
#
# COMPACT_ATOMS: atom_id res chain seq x y z
N MET A 1 -40.00 41.40 -66.24
CA MET A 1 -38.89 42.10 -66.92
C MET A 1 -37.66 41.99 -66.04
N ARG A 2 -36.55 41.50 -66.63
CA ARG A 2 -35.12 41.79 -66.36
C ARG A 2 -34.63 41.79 -64.89
N VAL A 3 -33.86 40.78 -64.44
CA VAL A 3 -32.44 40.45 -64.75
C VAL A 3 -31.45 41.29 -63.94
N GLU A 4 -30.78 40.57 -63.02
CA GLU A 4 -29.40 40.68 -62.51
C GLU A 4 -28.93 42.00 -61.88
N LEU A 5 -28.38 41.90 -60.67
CA LEU A 5 -26.94 42.11 -60.46
C LEU A 5 -26.48 41.37 -59.20
N ARG A 6 -25.71 40.31 -59.43
CA ARG A 6 -24.87 39.63 -58.45
C ARG A 6 -23.59 40.42 -58.21
N HIS A 7 -23.10 40.35 -56.98
CA HIS A 7 -21.74 39.94 -56.55
C HIS A 7 -21.07 40.83 -55.48
N PHE A 8 -20.39 40.12 -54.57
CA PHE A 8 -19.57 40.52 -53.42
C PHE A 8 -20.38 40.93 -52.17
N GLU A 9 -20.35 40.22 -51.04
CA GLU A 9 -19.21 39.57 -50.39
C GLU A 9 -19.61 38.27 -49.67
N ARG A 10 -18.92 37.18 -50.03
CA ARG A 10 -18.80 35.95 -49.22
C ARG A 10 -17.48 36.09 -48.44
N TRP A 11 -17.52 36.41 -47.14
CA TRP A 11 -16.57 35.92 -46.13
C TRP A 11 -16.88 36.44 -44.71
N ARG A 12 -17.67 35.69 -43.94
CA ARG A 12 -17.36 35.28 -42.55
C ARG A 12 -18.50 34.41 -42.01
N THR A 13 -18.45 33.16 -42.43
CA THR A 13 -19.01 32.02 -41.73
C THR A 13 -18.35 31.86 -40.35
N GLN A 14 -19.08 31.18 -39.46
CA GLN A 14 -18.63 30.58 -38.20
C GLN A 14 -18.22 31.52 -37.07
N ARG A 15 -19.14 31.80 -36.12
CA ARG A 15 -18.79 31.96 -34.68
C ARG A 15 -19.99 32.12 -33.74
N THR A 16 -21.04 31.31 -33.83
CA THR A 16 -22.15 31.40 -32.84
C THR A 16 -22.66 30.07 -32.27
N SER A 17 -22.04 28.93 -32.58
CA SER A 17 -22.61 27.62 -32.21
C SER A 17 -21.73 26.70 -31.35
N ALA A 18 -20.77 27.25 -30.59
CA ALA A 18 -19.80 26.42 -29.86
C ALA A 18 -19.75 26.61 -28.33
N LYS A 19 -20.56 27.51 -27.74
CA LYS A 19 -20.41 27.87 -26.31
C LYS A 19 -21.48 27.34 -25.36
N LEU A 20 -22.54 26.70 -25.86
CA LEU A 20 -23.60 26.13 -25.02
C LEU A 20 -23.51 24.60 -24.82
N LEU A 21 -22.69 23.91 -25.61
CA LEU A 21 -22.55 22.45 -25.57
C LEU A 21 -21.54 21.94 -24.53
N THR A 22 -20.64 22.79 -24.05
CA THR A 22 -19.54 22.37 -23.16
C THR A 22 -19.96 22.23 -21.69
N VAL A 23 -20.99 22.94 -21.23
CA VAL A 23 -21.43 22.89 -19.82
C VAL A 23 -22.35 21.68 -19.54
N LEU A 24 -23.12 21.23 -20.53
CA LEU A 24 -23.97 20.03 -20.42
C LEU A 24 -23.20 18.71 -20.60
N ALA A 25 -22.01 18.74 -21.20
CA ALA A 25 -21.16 17.55 -21.38
C ALA A 25 -20.19 17.28 -20.20
N ALA A 26 -20.01 18.24 -19.29
CA ALA A 26 -19.10 18.08 -18.14
C ALA A 26 -19.74 17.35 -16.95
N VAL A 27 -21.06 17.44 -16.79
CA VAL A 27 -21.80 16.78 -15.69
C VAL A 27 -21.90 15.26 -15.87
N PRO A 28 -22.09 14.69 -17.08
CA PRO A 28 -22.01 13.24 -17.28
C PRO A 28 -20.58 12.70 -17.17
N LEU A 29 -19.54 13.51 -17.46
CA LEU A 29 -18.15 13.05 -17.40
C LEU A 29 -17.62 12.95 -15.96
N PHE A 30 -18.11 13.81 -15.05
CA PHE A 30 -17.79 13.72 -13.61
C PHE A 30 -18.58 12.60 -12.90
N LEU A 31 -19.75 12.21 -13.44
CA LEU A 31 -20.52 11.07 -12.97
C LEU A 31 -20.01 9.72 -13.54
N LEU A 32 -19.20 9.74 -14.60
CA LEU A 32 -18.54 8.57 -15.17
C LEU A 32 -17.12 8.32 -14.62
N TRP A 33 -16.56 9.24 -13.82
CA TRP A 33 -15.39 8.98 -12.96
C TRP A 33 -15.83 8.58 -11.55
N ARG A 34 -16.81 7.69 -11.45
CA ARG A 34 -16.81 6.72 -10.37
C ARG A 34 -16.46 5.40 -11.03
N ALA A 35 -15.17 5.21 -11.29
CA ALA A 35 -14.64 3.86 -11.25
C ALA A 35 -14.98 3.36 -9.85
N HIS A 36 -16.06 2.60 -9.73
CA HIS A 36 -16.13 1.64 -8.65
C HIS A 36 -14.95 0.73 -8.94
N VAL A 37 -13.84 0.96 -8.24
CA VAL A 37 -12.97 -0.17 -7.90
C VAL A 37 -13.94 -1.08 -7.17
N ALA A 38 -14.35 -2.16 -7.83
CA ALA A 38 -15.11 -3.19 -7.15
C ALA A 38 -14.15 -3.73 -6.10
N GLU A 39 -14.28 -3.30 -4.85
CA GLU A 39 -13.49 -3.87 -3.77
C GLU A 39 -14.05 -5.27 -3.53
N GLY A 40 -13.24 -6.28 -3.85
CA GLY A 40 -13.56 -7.67 -3.61
C GLY A 40 -14.00 -7.85 -2.16
N LYS A 41 -15.07 -8.61 -1.94
CA LYS A 41 -15.61 -8.77 -0.58
C LYS A 41 -14.76 -9.78 0.17
N VAL A 42 -14.25 -9.42 1.35
CA VAL A 42 -13.55 -10.40 2.20
C VAL A 42 -14.54 -11.44 2.76
N VAL A 43 -14.29 -12.70 2.46
CA VAL A 43 -15.10 -13.85 2.94
C VAL A 43 -14.43 -14.63 4.06
N TYR A 44 -13.12 -14.52 4.18
CA TYR A 44 -12.33 -15.10 5.26
C TYR A 44 -11.05 -14.30 5.49
N ALA A 45 -10.67 -14.07 6.74
CA ALA A 45 -9.39 -13.48 7.09
C ALA A 45 -8.93 -14.02 8.45
N VAL A 46 -7.66 -14.42 8.55
CA VAL A 46 -7.04 -14.90 9.78
C VAL A 46 -5.69 -14.22 9.96
N ASN A 47 -5.43 -13.74 11.18
CA ASN A 47 -4.11 -13.27 11.57
C ASN A 47 -3.34 -14.44 12.21
N CYS A 48 -2.32 -14.94 11.51
CA CYS A 48 -1.55 -16.10 11.91
C CYS A 48 -0.62 -15.73 13.08
N GLY A 49 -0.56 -16.58 14.10
CA GLY A 49 0.13 -16.31 15.35
C GLY A 49 -0.67 -15.47 16.37
N ALA A 50 -1.75 -14.80 15.97
CA ALA A 50 -2.51 -13.95 16.87
C ALA A 50 -3.44 -14.74 17.81
N SER A 51 -3.45 -14.37 19.09
CA SER A 51 -4.28 -14.97 20.13
C SER A 51 -5.72 -14.41 20.18
N SER A 52 -5.99 -13.32 19.47
CA SER A 52 -7.28 -12.63 19.51
C SER A 52 -7.69 -12.09 18.14
N LYS A 53 -8.98 -11.79 18.02
CA LYS A 53 -9.59 -11.20 16.82
C LYS A 53 -9.22 -9.72 16.73
N TYR A 54 -9.01 -9.23 15.51
CA TYR A 54 -8.74 -7.82 15.23
C TYR A 54 -9.67 -7.30 14.13
N TYR A 55 -10.05 -6.04 14.23
CA TYR A 55 -10.81 -5.35 13.19
C TYR A 55 -9.99 -4.17 12.69
N SER A 56 -9.62 -4.22 11.40
CA SER A 56 -8.96 -3.12 10.72
C SER A 56 -10.02 -2.10 10.31
N GLU A 57 -9.98 -0.91 10.92
CA GLU A 57 -10.85 0.20 10.51
C GLU A 57 -10.46 0.76 9.14
N LEU A 58 -9.20 0.62 8.74
CA LEU A 58 -8.71 1.12 7.46
C LEU A 58 -9.15 0.20 6.32
N GLU A 59 -8.89 -1.10 6.46
CA GLU A 59 -9.22 -2.09 5.43
C GLU A 59 -10.69 -2.55 5.50
N LYS A 60 -11.39 -2.23 6.60
CA LYS A 60 -12.74 -2.76 6.92
C LYS A 60 -12.77 -4.29 6.98
N ILE A 61 -11.64 -4.91 7.34
CA ILE A 61 -11.47 -6.35 7.44
C ILE A 61 -11.49 -6.80 8.90
N THR A 62 -12.24 -7.86 9.15
CA THR A 62 -12.21 -8.56 10.43
C THR A 62 -11.29 -9.78 10.35
N TYR A 63 -10.10 -9.67 10.91
CA TYR A 63 -9.15 -10.76 11.05
C TYR A 63 -9.52 -11.64 12.26
N GLN A 64 -9.79 -12.91 12.02
CA GLN A 64 -10.01 -13.88 13.09
C GLN A 64 -8.69 -14.19 13.81
N GLN A 65 -8.80 -14.58 15.08
CA GLN A 65 -7.67 -15.18 15.80
C GLN A 65 -7.17 -16.43 15.08
N ASP A 66 -5.92 -16.78 15.30
CA ASP A 66 -5.26 -17.86 14.60
C ASP A 66 -5.93 -19.22 14.83
N LYS A 67 -6.46 -19.82 13.76
CA LYS A 67 -7.17 -21.10 13.74
C LYS A 67 -7.01 -21.78 12.38
N GLY A 68 -7.24 -23.09 12.35
CA GLY A 68 -7.25 -23.87 11.10
C GLY A 68 -5.88 -24.34 10.65
N TYR A 69 -4.84 -24.15 11.47
CA TYR A 69 -3.49 -24.67 11.23
C TYR A 69 -3.35 -26.13 11.69
N SER A 70 -2.42 -26.88 11.08
CA SER A 70 -2.08 -28.25 11.50
C SER A 70 -1.09 -28.32 12.66
N SER A 71 -0.12 -27.40 12.70
CA SER A 71 0.99 -27.37 13.66
C SER A 71 1.63 -25.98 13.70
N GLY A 72 2.79 -25.84 14.33
CA GLY A 72 3.59 -24.62 14.35
C GLY A 72 3.56 -23.83 15.66
N ILE A 73 4.43 -22.85 15.71
CA ILE A 73 4.70 -21.96 16.84
C ILE A 73 4.22 -20.56 16.46
N ALA A 74 3.43 -19.95 17.34
CA ALA A 74 3.05 -18.54 17.21
C ALA A 74 4.19 -17.65 17.72
N SER A 75 4.46 -16.56 17.02
CA SER A 75 5.45 -15.56 17.40
C SER A 75 4.90 -14.16 17.16
N ASP A 76 5.25 -13.23 18.04
CA ASP A 76 4.91 -11.81 17.99
C ASP A 76 6.16 -10.93 17.84
N HIS A 77 7.29 -11.53 17.43
CA HIS A 77 8.56 -10.84 17.24
C HIS A 77 8.47 -9.66 16.26
N GLY A 78 7.52 -9.72 15.32
CA GLY A 78 7.23 -8.63 14.38
C GLY A 78 6.79 -7.32 15.06
N ASN A 79 6.37 -7.33 16.32
CA ASN A 79 6.12 -6.10 17.08
C ASN A 79 7.34 -5.16 17.13
N THR A 80 8.56 -5.71 17.10
CA THR A 80 9.81 -4.93 17.10
C THR A 80 10.07 -4.15 15.80
N PHE A 81 9.29 -4.42 14.76
CA PHE A 81 9.40 -3.81 13.43
C PHE A 81 8.25 -2.85 13.12
N SER A 82 7.38 -2.56 14.09
CA SER A 82 6.30 -1.59 13.90
C SER A 82 6.82 -0.16 14.08
N PRO A 83 6.47 0.79 13.19
CA PRO A 83 5.62 0.62 12.02
C PRO A 83 6.33 -0.08 10.85
N PHE A 84 5.65 -1.04 10.21
CA PHE A 84 6.14 -1.61 8.96
C PHE A 84 5.98 -0.61 7.79
N PRO A 85 6.96 -0.51 6.87
CA PRO A 85 6.86 0.37 5.71
C PRO A 85 5.78 -0.12 4.72
N ARG A 86 5.34 0.78 3.83
CA ARG A 86 4.36 0.55 2.73
C ARG A 86 2.91 0.34 3.17
N VAL A 87 2.65 0.11 4.45
CA VAL A 87 1.31 -0.14 4.98
C VAL A 87 0.99 0.85 6.08
N GLN A 88 -0.27 1.25 6.19
CA GLN A 88 -0.74 2.11 7.28
C GLN A 88 -1.26 1.30 8.46
N ASP A 89 -1.88 0.15 8.19
CA ASP A 89 -2.26 -0.84 9.19
C ASP A 89 -1.33 -2.05 9.06
N ASP A 90 -0.41 -2.19 10.02
CA ASP A 90 0.62 -3.22 10.00
C ASP A 90 0.33 -4.37 10.98
N PHE A 91 -0.84 -4.37 11.64
CA PHE A 91 -1.12 -5.30 12.75
C PHE A 91 -0.93 -6.77 12.36
N VAL A 92 -1.29 -7.12 11.12
CA VAL A 92 -1.15 -8.48 10.59
C VAL A 92 0.30 -8.91 10.38
N TYR A 93 1.24 -7.98 10.23
CA TYR A 93 2.67 -8.28 10.04
C TYR A 93 3.44 -8.38 11.36
N ARG A 94 2.80 -8.04 12.49
CA ARG A 94 3.41 -8.10 13.83
C ARG A 94 3.44 -9.50 14.42
N THR A 95 2.52 -10.37 14.00
CA THR A 95 2.45 -11.77 14.41
C THR A 95 2.68 -12.71 13.24
N GLU A 96 3.16 -13.90 13.54
CA GLU A 96 3.39 -14.97 12.57
C GLU A 96 3.15 -16.35 13.18
N ARG A 97 2.88 -17.32 12.31
CA ARG A 97 3.04 -18.74 12.61
C ARG A 97 4.16 -19.31 11.76
N TYR A 98 5.07 -20.04 12.38
CA TYR A 98 6.12 -20.79 11.70
C TYR A 98 6.20 -22.23 12.22
N ASP A 99 6.88 -23.11 11.50
CA ASP A 99 7.13 -24.48 11.98
C ASP A 99 8.55 -24.91 11.58
N THR A 100 9.20 -25.72 12.42
CA THR A 100 10.50 -26.34 12.10
C THR A 100 10.43 -27.40 11.01
N GLY A 101 9.23 -27.88 10.69
CA GLY A 101 8.91 -28.74 9.57
C GLY A 101 7.93 -28.07 8.60
N SER A 102 7.20 -28.87 7.84
CA SER A 102 6.10 -28.37 7.01
C SER A 102 4.81 -28.30 7.82
N PHE A 103 3.99 -27.29 7.59
CA PHE A 103 2.68 -27.15 8.21
C PHE A 103 1.66 -26.66 7.18
N SER A 104 0.39 -26.63 7.57
CA SER A 104 -0.70 -26.28 6.67
C SER A 104 -1.78 -25.46 7.37
N TYR A 105 -2.58 -24.76 6.57
CA TYR A 105 -3.85 -24.17 6.96
C TYR A 105 -4.99 -24.78 6.13
N THR A 106 -6.18 -24.91 6.74
CA THR A 106 -7.43 -25.20 6.03
C THR A 106 -8.31 -23.95 6.00
N VAL A 107 -8.54 -23.45 4.80
CA VAL A 107 -9.27 -22.20 4.51
C VAL A 107 -10.65 -22.52 3.94
N PRO A 108 -11.74 -21.90 4.44
CA PRO A 108 -13.09 -22.20 3.97
C PRO A 108 -13.47 -21.43 2.69
N ILE A 109 -13.76 -22.15 1.61
CA ILE A 109 -14.37 -21.67 0.36
C ILE A 109 -15.75 -22.32 0.21
N LYS A 110 -16.80 -21.65 0.67
CA LYS A 110 -18.12 -22.30 0.91
C LYS A 110 -19.09 -22.27 -0.26
N THR A 111 -18.93 -21.32 -1.17
CA THR A 111 -19.87 -21.04 -2.26
C THR A 111 -19.16 -21.04 -3.60
N ASP A 112 -19.90 -21.29 -4.66
CA ASP A 112 -19.40 -21.13 -6.02
C ASP A 112 -19.05 -19.66 -6.27
N GLY A 113 -17.96 -19.44 -7.00
CA GLY A 113 -17.42 -18.11 -7.24
C GLY A 113 -15.95 -18.12 -7.62
N GLU A 114 -15.45 -16.92 -7.93
CA GLU A 114 -14.04 -16.64 -8.12
C GLU A 114 -13.51 -15.95 -6.87
N TYR A 115 -12.30 -16.32 -6.47
CA TYR A 115 -11.68 -15.87 -5.24
C TYR A 115 -10.23 -15.54 -5.48
N VAL A 116 -9.69 -14.61 -4.70
CA VAL A 116 -8.25 -14.42 -4.55
C VAL A 116 -7.85 -14.65 -3.11
N ILE A 117 -6.89 -15.55 -2.92
CA ILE A 117 -6.23 -15.77 -1.65
C ILE A 117 -4.98 -14.90 -1.59
N VAL A 118 -4.92 -14.02 -0.60
CA VAL A 118 -3.75 -13.19 -0.30
C VAL A 118 -3.02 -13.80 0.88
N LEU A 119 -1.78 -14.20 0.65
CA LEU A 119 -0.86 -14.72 1.65
C LEU A 119 0.11 -13.60 2.04
N LYS A 120 0.01 -13.15 3.29
CA LYS A 120 0.78 -12.01 3.80
C LYS A 120 2.00 -12.49 4.57
N PHE A 121 3.14 -11.89 4.28
CA PHE A 121 4.44 -12.23 4.84
C PHE A 121 5.24 -10.98 5.24
N SER A 122 6.15 -11.15 6.19
CA SER A 122 7.28 -10.27 6.47
C SER A 122 8.46 -11.13 6.93
N GLU A 123 9.70 -10.74 6.68
CA GLU A 123 10.87 -11.38 7.31
C GLU A 123 11.41 -10.48 8.40
N VAL A 124 11.45 -10.96 9.64
CA VAL A 124 11.84 -10.17 10.82
C VAL A 124 13.02 -10.78 11.58
N TRP A 125 13.34 -12.05 11.30
CA TRP A 125 14.38 -12.79 11.99
C TRP A 125 15.67 -12.86 11.19
N PHE A 126 15.60 -13.32 9.95
CA PHE A 126 16.77 -13.52 9.09
C PHE A 126 17.30 -12.21 8.51
N GLN A 127 18.61 -12.18 8.30
CA GLN A 127 19.34 -10.97 7.94
C GLN A 127 19.96 -11.03 6.55
N SER A 128 19.84 -12.18 5.85
CA SER A 128 20.37 -12.36 4.51
C SER A 128 19.44 -13.15 3.59
N PRO A 129 19.55 -12.96 2.26
CA PRO A 129 18.80 -13.75 1.30
C PRO A 129 19.22 -15.23 1.40
N GLY A 130 18.27 -16.12 1.18
CA GLY A 130 18.53 -17.56 1.09
C GLY A 130 18.62 -18.28 2.44
N GLU A 131 18.53 -17.58 3.58
CA GLU A 131 18.53 -18.22 4.91
C GLU A 131 17.19 -18.91 5.18
N LYS A 132 16.07 -18.19 4.96
CA LYS A 132 14.72 -18.75 4.98
C LYS A 132 14.19 -18.88 3.57
N VAL A 133 14.05 -20.12 3.12
CA VAL A 133 13.47 -20.44 1.82
C VAL A 133 12.55 -21.63 1.96
N PHE A 134 11.29 -21.45 1.59
CA PHE A 134 10.28 -22.49 1.66
C PHE A 134 9.38 -22.46 0.44
N HIS A 135 8.48 -23.42 0.32
CA HIS A 135 7.49 -23.42 -0.75
C HIS A 135 6.09 -23.20 -0.20
N VAL A 136 5.20 -22.72 -1.06
CA VAL A 136 3.77 -22.67 -0.77
C VAL A 136 3.03 -23.50 -1.82
N GLU A 137 2.18 -24.40 -1.35
CA GLU A 137 1.20 -25.09 -2.18
C GLU A 137 -0.21 -24.68 -1.79
N VAL A 138 -1.08 -24.54 -2.79
CA VAL A 138 -2.51 -24.27 -2.60
C VAL A 138 -3.27 -25.30 -3.40
N GLY A 139 -4.21 -26.01 -2.77
CA GLY A 139 -4.98 -27.07 -3.45
C GLY A 139 -4.12 -28.23 -3.97
N GLY A 140 -2.94 -28.46 -3.40
CA GLY A 140 -2.01 -29.51 -3.82
C GLY A 140 -1.16 -29.17 -5.05
N SER A 141 -1.20 -27.93 -5.51
CA SER A 141 -0.33 -27.41 -6.57
C SER A 141 0.65 -26.38 -6.02
N ARG A 142 1.87 -26.36 -6.59
CA ARG A 142 3.00 -25.55 -6.12
C ARG A 142 2.96 -24.15 -6.71
N GLU A 143 2.24 -23.27 -6.04
CA GLU A 143 2.02 -21.88 -6.46
C GLU A 143 3.22 -20.98 -6.23
N VAL A 144 3.88 -21.09 -5.07
CA VAL A 144 5.09 -20.30 -4.78
C VAL A 144 6.29 -21.23 -4.59
N LYS A 145 7.24 -21.14 -5.51
CA LYS A 145 8.47 -21.94 -5.50
C LYS A 145 9.61 -21.19 -4.83
N SER A 146 10.19 -21.78 -3.78
CA SER A 146 11.40 -21.27 -3.12
C SER A 146 11.27 -19.80 -2.72
N LEU A 147 10.17 -19.48 -2.02
CA LEU A 147 9.89 -18.17 -1.46
C LEU A 147 10.99 -17.78 -0.48
N ASP A 148 11.74 -16.75 -0.84
CA ASP A 148 12.71 -16.05 -0.01
C ASP A 148 12.20 -14.61 0.22
N ILE A 149 11.55 -14.39 1.36
CA ILE A 149 10.93 -13.09 1.68
C ILE A 149 12.00 -12.01 1.80
N PHE A 150 13.13 -12.31 2.47
CA PHE A 150 14.25 -11.38 2.56
C PHE A 150 14.84 -11.08 1.18
N GLY A 151 15.00 -12.09 0.34
CA GLY A 151 15.47 -11.94 -1.04
C GLY A 151 14.59 -11.00 -1.84
N LYS A 152 13.26 -11.09 -1.68
CA LYS A 152 12.28 -10.23 -2.38
C LYS A 152 12.27 -8.79 -1.86
N VAL A 153 12.09 -8.59 -0.56
CA VAL A 153 11.77 -7.25 0.00
C VAL A 153 12.75 -6.79 1.08
N GLY A 154 13.59 -7.67 1.60
CA GLY A 154 14.47 -7.40 2.73
C GLY A 154 13.79 -7.64 4.09
N ARG A 155 14.50 -7.30 5.16
CA ARG A 155 14.01 -7.45 6.53
C ARG A 155 13.06 -6.33 6.91
N GLY A 156 12.00 -6.65 7.65
CA GLY A 156 11.03 -5.71 8.17
C GLY A 156 10.14 -5.09 7.08
N VAL A 157 9.99 -5.71 5.92
CA VAL A 157 9.17 -5.18 4.83
C VAL A 157 8.02 -6.15 4.52
N PRO A 158 6.77 -5.69 4.45
CA PRO A 158 5.63 -6.49 4.02
C PRO A 158 5.81 -7.07 2.62
N HIS A 159 5.33 -8.29 2.40
CA HIS A 159 5.29 -8.97 1.11
C HIS A 159 4.04 -9.83 1.01
N ASP A 160 3.35 -9.74 -0.12
CA ASP A 160 2.10 -10.47 -0.36
C ASP A 160 2.25 -11.36 -1.60
N GLU A 161 1.71 -12.58 -1.52
CA GLU A 161 1.50 -13.47 -2.68
C GLU A 161 0.00 -13.61 -2.93
N TYR A 162 -0.38 -13.68 -4.19
CA TYR A 162 -1.78 -13.71 -4.64
C TYR A 162 -2.02 -15.01 -5.40
N VAL A 163 -3.12 -15.70 -5.09
CA VAL A 163 -3.48 -16.98 -5.71
C VAL A 163 -4.95 -16.96 -6.10
N GLU A 164 -5.24 -17.08 -7.39
CA GLU A 164 -6.59 -17.16 -7.94
C GLU A 164 -7.18 -18.56 -7.74
N VAL A 165 -8.42 -18.59 -7.25
CA VAL A 165 -9.16 -19.82 -6.95
C VAL A 165 -10.57 -19.72 -7.50
N SER A 166 -11.05 -20.73 -8.20
CA SER A 166 -12.43 -20.79 -8.68
C SER A 166 -13.13 -22.06 -8.20
N ARG A 167 -14.31 -21.90 -7.62
CA ARG A 167 -15.18 -23.00 -7.19
C ARG A 167 -16.40 -23.11 -8.11
N LYS A 168 -16.68 -24.33 -8.57
CA LYS A 168 -17.89 -24.66 -9.34
C LYS A 168 -18.45 -26.01 -8.91
N GLY A 169 -19.49 -25.98 -8.07
CA GLY A 169 -20.06 -27.17 -7.44
C GLY A 169 -19.06 -27.84 -6.50
N ASP A 170 -18.70 -29.08 -6.83
CA ASP A 170 -17.74 -29.88 -6.07
C ASP A 170 -16.29 -29.73 -6.57
N GLU A 171 -16.07 -29.02 -7.66
CA GLU A 171 -14.75 -28.79 -8.23
C GLU A 171 -14.18 -27.45 -7.76
N LEU A 172 -12.89 -27.48 -7.43
CA LEU A 172 -12.08 -26.30 -7.15
C LEU A 172 -10.87 -26.29 -8.08
N THR A 173 -10.58 -25.13 -8.65
CA THR A 173 -9.35 -24.87 -9.40
C THR A 173 -8.53 -23.79 -8.72
N VAL A 174 -7.21 -23.92 -8.78
CA VAL A 174 -6.20 -22.99 -8.28
C VAL A 174 -5.32 -22.65 -9.48
N GLU A 175 -5.23 -21.38 -9.86
CA GLU A 175 -4.51 -20.92 -11.06
C GLU A 175 -4.89 -21.75 -12.31
N GLY A 176 -6.19 -22.04 -12.46
CA GLY A 176 -6.75 -22.86 -13.55
C GLY A 176 -6.47 -24.36 -13.46
N THR A 177 -5.72 -24.83 -12.46
CA THR A 177 -5.41 -26.25 -12.23
C THR A 177 -6.34 -26.85 -11.19
N LYS A 178 -6.92 -28.02 -11.45
CA LYS A 178 -7.83 -28.68 -10.52
C LYS A 178 -7.10 -29.08 -9.22
N ALA A 179 -7.67 -28.70 -8.08
CA ALA A 179 -7.16 -29.07 -6.77
C ALA A 179 -7.24 -30.59 -6.54
N THR A 180 -6.28 -31.14 -5.79
CA THR A 180 -6.25 -32.57 -5.52
C THR A 180 -7.30 -32.99 -4.49
N PRO A 181 -7.77 -34.25 -4.50
CA PRO A 181 -8.75 -34.75 -3.53
C PRO A 181 -8.29 -34.65 -2.07
N GLU A 182 -6.99 -34.65 -1.81
CA GLU A 182 -6.41 -34.53 -0.47
C GLU A 182 -6.37 -33.09 0.02
N ALA A 183 -6.41 -32.12 -0.89
CA ALA A 183 -6.27 -30.69 -0.60
C ALA A 183 -7.59 -29.92 -0.72
N TRP A 184 -8.67 -30.55 -1.22
CA TRP A 184 -9.98 -29.94 -1.35
C TRP A 184 -11.10 -30.86 -0.84
N ASN A 185 -11.91 -30.36 0.09
CA ASN A 185 -13.10 -31.05 0.59
C ASN A 185 -14.38 -30.27 0.21
N PRO A 186 -15.14 -30.70 -0.81
CA PRO A 186 -16.32 -29.97 -1.28
C PRO A 186 -17.46 -29.90 -0.26
N SER A 187 -17.57 -30.90 0.61
CA SER A 187 -18.62 -30.99 1.65
C SER A 187 -18.43 -29.96 2.76
N THR A 188 -17.19 -29.67 3.14
CA THR A 188 -16.88 -28.65 4.16
C THR A 188 -16.50 -27.30 3.56
N GLY A 189 -16.14 -27.28 2.27
CA GLY A 189 -15.49 -26.16 1.60
C GLY A 189 -14.04 -25.96 2.05
N GLY A 190 -13.39 -26.97 2.65
CA GLY A 190 -12.02 -26.84 3.15
C GLY A 190 -11.00 -26.94 2.03
N LEU A 191 -10.28 -25.85 1.75
CA LEU A 191 -9.11 -25.79 0.88
C LEU A 191 -7.84 -25.79 1.73
N ARG A 192 -6.91 -26.70 1.43
CA ARG A 192 -5.61 -26.79 2.11
C ARG A 192 -4.57 -25.87 1.45
N ILE A 193 -3.82 -25.19 2.29
CA ILE A 193 -2.63 -24.39 1.95
C ILE A 193 -1.46 -24.97 2.73
N ASP A 194 -0.43 -25.45 2.04
CA ASP A 194 0.74 -26.07 2.64
C ASP A 194 1.96 -25.17 2.54
N PHE A 195 2.64 -24.97 3.66
CA PHE A 195 3.91 -24.27 3.76
C PHE A 195 5.01 -25.31 3.97
N LEU A 196 5.76 -25.58 2.92
CA LEU A 196 6.67 -26.73 2.85
C LEU A 196 8.11 -26.32 3.08
N GLN A 197 8.70 -26.91 4.11
CA GLN A 197 10.12 -26.77 4.39
C GLN A 197 10.96 -27.33 3.23
N ILE A 198 12.06 -26.64 2.92
CA ILE A 198 13.11 -27.16 2.03
C ILE A 198 14.24 -27.74 2.90
N PRO A 199 14.68 -28.99 2.66
CA PRO A 199 15.81 -29.55 3.39
C PRO A 199 17.05 -28.64 3.34
N GLY A 200 17.63 -28.35 4.50
CA GLY A 200 18.80 -27.47 4.63
C GLY A 200 18.48 -25.96 4.56
N LYS A 201 17.21 -25.58 4.57
CA LYS A 201 16.74 -24.20 4.72
C LYS A 201 15.94 -24.05 6.00
N ASP A 202 15.84 -22.82 6.48
CA ASP A 202 15.07 -22.52 7.69
C ASP A 202 13.54 -22.66 7.45
N ASN A 203 12.79 -22.43 8.52
CA ASN A 203 11.41 -22.76 8.77
C ASN A 203 10.43 -21.97 7.88
N PRO A 204 9.41 -22.63 7.28
CA PRO A 204 8.30 -21.92 6.66
C PRO A 204 7.54 -21.05 7.68
N LYS A 205 6.94 -19.97 7.21
CA LYS A 205 6.16 -19.04 8.04
C LYS A 205 5.06 -18.32 7.27
N ILE A 206 4.07 -17.77 7.98
CA ILE A 206 3.00 -16.94 7.42
C ILE A 206 2.53 -15.91 8.46
N ASN A 207 2.20 -14.69 8.03
CA ASN A 207 1.68 -13.63 8.90
C ASN A 207 0.15 -13.56 8.87
N ALA A 208 -0.47 -13.63 7.69
CA ALA A 208 -1.94 -13.68 7.58
C ALA A 208 -2.41 -14.32 6.28
N ILE A 209 -3.65 -14.79 6.28
CA ILE A 209 -4.35 -15.29 5.09
C ILE A 209 -5.66 -14.52 4.95
N VAL A 210 -5.90 -13.94 3.77
CA VAL A 210 -7.16 -13.25 3.43
C VAL A 210 -7.73 -13.87 2.17
N VAL A 211 -9.04 -14.07 2.14
CA VAL A 211 -9.77 -14.55 0.96
C VAL A 211 -10.77 -13.49 0.56
N TYR A 212 -10.59 -12.96 -0.64
CA TYR A 212 -11.51 -12.06 -1.30
C TYR A 212 -12.38 -12.84 -2.28
N ASP A 213 -13.66 -12.51 -2.34
CA ASP A 213 -14.59 -12.87 -3.41
C ASP A 213 -14.40 -11.86 -4.55
N GLY A 214 -14.01 -12.35 -5.72
CA GLY A 214 -13.62 -11.55 -6.88
C GLY A 214 -12.33 -12.03 -7.56
N THR A 215 -11.82 -11.19 -8.45
CA THR A 215 -10.62 -11.43 -9.26
C THR A 215 -9.46 -10.55 -8.78
N LEU A 216 -8.27 -10.71 -9.38
CA LEU A 216 -7.10 -9.88 -9.07
C LEU A 216 -7.34 -8.37 -9.26
N ASP A 217 -8.21 -7.99 -10.20
CA ASP A 217 -8.54 -6.58 -10.47
C ASP A 217 -9.38 -5.93 -9.36
N ASP A 218 -10.01 -6.75 -8.52
CA ASP A 218 -10.95 -6.31 -7.49
C ASP A 218 -10.26 -6.11 -6.12
N ILE A 219 -9.00 -6.55 -5.96
CA ILE A 219 -8.38 -6.65 -4.63
C ILE A 219 -7.25 -5.64 -4.41
N PRO A 220 -7.06 -5.18 -3.16
CA PRO A 220 -5.97 -4.27 -2.84
C PRO A 220 -4.60 -4.94 -3.02
N THR A 221 -3.68 -4.20 -3.64
CA THR A 221 -2.28 -4.62 -3.78
C THR A 221 -1.37 -3.75 -2.91
N LEU A 222 -0.27 -4.34 -2.41
CA LEU A 222 0.74 -3.55 -1.70
C LEU A 222 1.33 -2.48 -2.64
N PRO A 223 1.56 -1.25 -2.16
CA PRO A 223 2.23 -0.22 -2.96
C PRO A 223 3.58 -0.73 -3.50
N PRO A 224 4.00 -0.30 -4.70
CA PRO A 224 5.30 -0.67 -5.25
C PRO A 224 6.44 -0.37 -4.26
N TYR A 225 7.44 -1.26 -4.22
CA TYR A 225 8.60 -1.10 -3.34
C TYR A 225 9.88 -1.29 -4.12
N ASP A 226 10.69 -0.24 -4.16
CA ASP A 226 12.04 -0.29 -4.71
C ASP A 226 13.04 -0.49 -3.58
N ARG A 227 13.49 -1.74 -3.44
CA ARG A 227 14.50 -2.12 -2.44
C ARG A 227 15.81 -1.35 -2.62
N LYS A 228 16.22 -1.04 -3.86
CA LYS A 228 17.48 -0.33 -4.12
C LYS A 228 17.36 1.12 -3.72
N ALA A 229 16.25 1.76 -4.05
CA ALA A 229 15.97 3.12 -3.60
C ALA A 229 15.89 3.19 -2.06
N ALA A 230 15.21 2.24 -1.41
CA ALA A 230 15.09 2.17 0.05
C ALA A 230 16.40 1.81 0.78
N ALA A 231 17.33 1.13 0.10
CA ALA A 231 18.68 0.92 0.63
C ALA A 231 19.50 2.20 0.50
N LYS A 232 19.42 2.86 -0.67
CA LYS A 232 20.14 4.11 -0.94
C LYS A 232 19.72 5.24 0.01
N SER A 233 18.42 5.39 0.27
CA SER A 233 17.93 6.43 1.19
C SER A 233 18.46 6.25 2.60
N ARG A 234 18.57 5.01 3.10
CA ARG A 234 19.16 4.72 4.41
C ARG A 234 20.63 5.08 4.48
N TYR A 235 21.42 4.68 3.46
CA TYR A 235 22.82 5.10 3.40
C TYR A 235 22.99 6.62 3.33
N GLU A 236 22.13 7.33 2.58
CA GLU A 236 22.20 8.79 2.51
C GLU A 236 21.79 9.43 3.85
N GLU A 237 20.74 8.94 4.52
CA GLU A 237 20.32 9.40 5.86
C GLU A 237 21.45 9.23 6.90
N ASP A 238 22.06 8.05 6.97
CA ASP A 238 23.20 7.77 7.87
C ASP A 238 24.43 8.66 7.56
N THR A 239 24.62 9.08 6.31
CA THR A 239 25.76 9.94 5.90
C THR A 239 25.56 11.41 6.27
N TYR A 240 24.32 11.89 6.36
CA TYR A 240 24.05 13.28 6.77
C TYR A 240 24.01 13.46 8.29
N GLU A 241 23.80 12.38 9.06
CA GLU A 241 23.90 12.44 10.54
C GLU A 241 25.36 12.43 11.04
N ASP A 242 26.30 11.83 10.29
CA ASP A 242 27.74 11.83 10.62
C ASP A 242 28.43 13.19 10.36
N ASP A 243 27.86 14.04 9.49
CA ASP A 243 28.46 15.33 9.10
C ASP A 243 28.13 16.49 10.07
N GLU A 244 27.31 16.28 11.12
CA GLU A 244 26.97 17.31 12.14
C GLU A 244 27.75 17.19 13.48
N GLU A 245 28.69 16.24 13.62
CA GLU A 245 29.50 16.06 14.86
C GLU A 245 30.99 16.45 14.75
N GLU A 246 31.39 17.30 13.80
CA GLU A 246 32.74 17.89 13.81
C GLU A 246 32.71 19.42 13.96
N GLU A 247 32.49 19.96 15.17
CA GLU A 247 33.14 21.20 15.62
C GLU A 247 33.40 21.20 17.15
N GLU A 248 34.67 21.53 17.49
CA GLU A 248 35.27 21.86 18.82
C GLU A 248 35.56 20.64 19.74
N ASP A 249 36.79 20.32 20.14
CA ASP A 249 37.79 21.17 20.80
C ASP A 249 39.26 20.78 20.49
N ASP A 250 40.06 21.81 20.19
CA ASP A 250 41.52 21.84 20.31
C ASP A 250 41.88 22.19 21.77
N ASP A 251 42.35 21.22 22.56
CA ASP A 251 43.22 21.53 23.70
C ASP A 251 44.35 20.50 23.82
N GLY A 252 45.57 21.01 23.75
CA GLY A 252 46.80 20.27 23.88
C GLY A 252 47.06 19.89 25.33
N GLY A 253 47.11 18.60 25.62
CA GLY A 253 47.56 18.06 26.89
C GLY A 253 48.35 16.78 26.73
N SER A 254 49.68 16.87 26.75
CA SER A 254 50.55 15.73 27.05
C SER A 254 50.37 15.29 28.51
N LEU A 255 50.28 13.99 28.77
CA LEU A 255 51.10 13.21 29.74
C LEU A 255 50.47 11.83 30.03
N ASP A 256 51.23 10.81 29.67
CA ASP A 256 51.61 9.60 30.41
C ASP A 256 50.55 8.68 31.09
N ASP A 257 50.59 7.41 30.64
CA ASP A 257 50.42 6.13 31.36
C ASP A 257 49.33 6.00 32.44
N ILE A 258 48.30 5.18 32.17
CA ILE A 258 47.65 4.29 33.17
C ILE A 258 47.13 3.01 32.47
N ASP A 259 47.40 1.88 33.14
CA ASP A 259 47.23 0.48 32.78
C ASP A 259 45.80 -0.01 32.45
N LEU A 260 45.77 -1.09 31.66
CA LEU A 260 44.67 -2.01 31.43
C LEU A 260 44.41 -2.88 32.67
N ASP A 261 43.20 -2.79 33.25
CA ASP A 261 42.40 -3.88 33.83
C ASP A 261 41.36 -3.29 34.81
N ASP A 262 40.07 -3.26 34.46
CA ASP A 262 39.04 -4.05 35.16
C ASP A 262 37.68 -3.92 34.46
N HIS A 263 36.96 -5.03 34.45
CA HIS A 263 35.66 -5.23 33.84
C HIS A 263 34.52 -4.69 34.71
N GLN A 264 33.40 -4.39 34.03
CA GLN A 264 32.02 -4.37 34.56
C GLN A 264 31.70 -3.32 35.63
N ASP A 265 31.14 -2.18 35.21
CA ASP A 265 29.96 -1.52 35.85
C ASP A 265 29.65 -0.10 35.30
N VAL A 266 29.71 0.13 33.98
CA VAL A 266 29.38 1.46 33.39
C VAL A 266 28.25 1.41 32.35
N VAL A 267 27.81 0.24 31.92
CA VAL A 267 26.75 0.12 30.89
C VAL A 267 25.35 0.41 31.45
N GLN A 268 25.17 0.41 32.77
CA GLN A 268 23.84 0.58 33.39
C GLN A 268 23.48 2.05 33.69
N GLN A 269 24.44 2.98 33.72
CA GLN A 269 24.15 4.40 33.99
C GLN A 269 23.90 5.23 32.72
N GLY A 270 24.36 4.79 31.54
CA GLY A 270 24.05 5.45 30.27
C GLY A 270 22.65 5.15 29.73
N LEU A 271 22.00 4.07 30.21
CA LEU A 271 20.70 3.62 29.70
C LEU A 271 19.50 4.30 30.36
N ASP A 272 19.67 4.93 31.52
CA ASP A 272 18.59 5.65 32.21
C ASP A 272 18.53 7.15 31.84
N GLU A 273 19.62 7.72 31.29
CA GLU A 273 19.66 9.12 30.86
C GLU A 273 19.11 9.32 29.43
N LEU A 274 19.23 8.31 28.55
CA LEU A 274 18.60 8.27 27.22
C LEU A 274 17.06 8.12 27.27
N ALA A 275 16.52 7.57 28.36
CA ALA A 275 15.08 7.41 28.55
C ALA A 275 14.39 8.70 29.03
N SER A 276 15.16 9.70 29.50
CA SER A 276 14.61 10.94 30.07
C SER A 276 14.69 12.13 29.11
N SER A 277 15.51 12.08 28.06
CA SER A 277 15.60 13.15 27.05
C SER A 277 14.57 13.05 25.92
N GLN A 278 13.94 11.88 25.70
CA GLN A 278 12.93 11.69 24.64
C GLN A 278 11.49 12.12 25.01
N LEU A 279 11.28 12.76 26.16
CA LEU A 279 9.94 13.20 26.60
C LEU A 279 9.61 14.67 26.32
N LEU A 280 10.46 15.44 25.65
CA LEU A 280 10.18 16.85 25.33
C LEU A 280 10.72 17.28 23.97
N GLU A 281 10.22 16.72 22.88
CA GLU A 281 10.26 17.39 21.58
C GLU A 281 9.01 17.05 20.76
N GLY A 282 7.91 17.67 21.18
CA GLY A 282 6.73 17.83 20.35
C GLY A 282 6.87 19.06 19.45
N GLU A 283 6.26 18.96 18.27
CA GLU A 283 5.89 20.05 17.35
C GLU A 283 6.95 20.58 16.35
N ARG A 284 6.87 20.06 15.10
CA ARG A 284 6.50 20.79 13.85
C ARG A 284 7.38 20.46 12.65
N SER A 285 6.83 19.71 11.70
CA SER A 285 6.80 20.09 10.27
C SER A 285 5.87 19.16 9.48
N SER A 286 4.55 19.31 9.68
CA SER A 286 3.54 18.51 8.95
C SER A 286 2.32 19.35 8.58
N GLY A 287 2.55 20.51 7.95
CA GLY A 287 1.47 21.48 7.71
C GLY A 287 0.81 21.42 6.33
N ILE A 288 1.55 21.11 5.28
CA ILE A 288 1.12 21.51 3.92
C ILE A 288 1.06 20.35 2.93
N PHE A 289 2.01 19.41 2.97
CA PHE A 289 2.01 18.26 2.06
C PHE A 289 1.02 17.16 2.47
N SER A 290 0.82 16.92 3.77
CA SER A 290 -0.14 15.93 4.27
C SER A 290 -1.60 16.31 3.96
N LEU A 291 -1.92 17.62 4.01
CA LEU A 291 -3.28 18.08 3.73
C LEU A 291 -3.67 17.83 2.26
N ILE A 292 -2.78 18.11 1.30
CA ILE A 292 -3.07 18.02 -0.14
C ILE A 292 -3.41 16.58 -0.57
N PHE A 293 -2.84 15.57 0.09
CA PHE A 293 -3.14 14.16 -0.16
C PHE A 293 -4.20 13.56 0.77
N SER A 294 -4.68 14.32 1.76
CA SER A 294 -5.87 13.93 2.52
C SER A 294 -7.14 14.14 1.69
N GLN A 295 -8.18 13.36 2.00
CA GLN A 295 -9.49 13.50 1.37
C GLN A 295 -10.00 14.95 1.47
N ALA A 296 -9.70 15.66 2.57
CA ALA A 296 -10.06 17.05 2.78
C ALA A 296 -9.27 18.05 1.90
N GLY A 297 -7.97 17.83 1.65
CA GLY A 297 -7.20 18.74 0.79
C GLY A 297 -7.44 18.53 -0.69
N MET A 298 -7.78 17.32 -1.13
CA MET A 298 -8.27 17.11 -2.49
C MET A 298 -9.59 17.86 -2.76
N PHE A 299 -10.49 17.95 -1.75
CA PHE A 299 -11.69 18.81 -1.84
C PHE A 299 -11.33 20.30 -1.94
N LEU A 300 -10.32 20.76 -1.20
CA LEU A 300 -9.89 22.16 -1.22
C LEU A 300 -9.28 22.54 -2.59
N VAL A 301 -8.44 21.66 -3.17
CA VAL A 301 -7.87 21.85 -4.51
C VAL A 301 -8.97 21.88 -5.57
N ALA A 302 -9.96 20.99 -5.48
CA ALA A 302 -11.11 21.00 -6.39
C ALA A 302 -11.94 22.30 -6.29
N LEU A 303 -12.16 22.82 -5.08
CA LEU A 303 -12.86 24.10 -4.87
C LEU A 303 -12.08 25.28 -5.45
N LEU A 304 -10.75 25.30 -5.31
CA LEU A 304 -9.89 26.35 -5.87
C LEU A 304 -9.90 26.35 -7.40
N VAL A 305 -9.94 25.18 -8.04
CA VAL A 305 -10.05 25.06 -9.51
C VAL A 305 -11.42 25.55 -9.99
N ILE A 306 -12.50 25.22 -9.28
CA ILE A 306 -13.86 25.68 -9.61
C ILE A 306 -13.97 27.21 -9.44
N ALA A 307 -13.46 27.75 -8.34
CA ALA A 307 -13.45 29.20 -8.08
C ALA A 307 -12.62 29.96 -9.11
N GLY A 308 -11.45 29.44 -9.49
CA GLY A 308 -10.60 29.99 -10.56
C GLY A 308 -11.30 29.97 -11.92
N GLY A 309 -12.00 28.88 -12.25
CA GLY A 309 -12.82 28.79 -13.45
C GLY A 309 -13.97 29.80 -13.47
N LEU A 310 -14.64 30.02 -12.33
CA LEU A 310 -15.73 30.99 -12.22
C LEU A 310 -15.23 32.43 -12.35
N LEU A 311 -14.09 32.76 -11.74
CA LEU A 311 -13.46 34.07 -11.83
C LEU A 311 -12.98 34.39 -13.26
N TYR A 312 -12.45 33.39 -13.96
CA TYR A 312 -12.08 33.51 -15.37
C TYR A 312 -13.30 33.82 -16.26
N VAL A 313 -14.43 33.13 -16.04
CA VAL A 313 -15.68 33.37 -16.78
C VAL A 313 -16.22 34.78 -16.52
N VAL A 314 -16.20 35.24 -15.28
CA VAL A 314 -16.65 36.60 -14.93
C VAL A 314 -15.79 37.68 -15.60
N THR A 315 -14.47 37.48 -15.63
CA THR A 315 -13.53 38.41 -16.28
C THR A 315 -13.75 38.47 -17.79
N VAL A 316 -13.89 37.32 -18.44
CA VAL A 316 -14.20 37.24 -19.88
C VAL A 316 -15.55 37.86 -20.21
N MET A 317 -16.55 37.75 -19.33
CA MET A 317 -17.86 38.38 -19.51
C MET A 317 -17.81 39.90 -19.27
N ALA A 318 -16.95 40.40 -18.38
CA ALA A 318 -16.78 41.83 -18.14
C ALA A 318 -16.15 42.55 -19.35
N ASP A 319 -15.18 41.92 -20.02
CA ASP A 319 -14.55 42.47 -21.23
C ASP A 319 -15.51 42.56 -22.43
N THR A 320 -16.57 41.74 -22.46
CA THR A 320 -17.58 41.84 -23.53
C THR A 320 -18.54 43.02 -23.35
N LYS A 321 -18.63 43.61 -22.15
CA LYS A 321 -19.51 44.77 -21.88
C LYS A 321 -18.86 46.12 -22.13
N THR A 322 -17.52 46.21 -22.16
CA THR A 322 -16.80 47.47 -22.42
C THR A 322 -16.61 47.76 -23.91
N ALA A 323 -16.83 46.79 -24.79
CA ALA A 323 -16.65 46.93 -26.24
C ALA A 323 -17.84 47.58 -27.00
N SER A 324 -18.91 48.02 -26.31
CA SER A 324 -20.10 48.62 -26.94
C SER A 324 -20.37 50.05 -26.48
N LYS A 325 -19.42 50.98 -26.70
CA LYS A 325 -19.71 52.42 -26.61
C LYS A 325 -19.68 53.03 -28.02
N PRO A 326 -20.83 53.45 -28.60
CA PRO A 326 -20.85 54.05 -29.93
C PRO A 326 -20.32 55.49 -29.88
N GLU A 327 -19.39 55.79 -30.79
CA GLU A 327 -18.80 57.10 -31.01
C GLU A 327 -19.85 58.06 -31.59
N LYS A 328 -20.23 59.11 -30.83
CA LYS A 328 -21.14 60.16 -31.31
C LYS A 328 -20.43 61.05 -32.33
N LYS A 329 -20.68 60.84 -33.62
CA LYS A 329 -20.42 61.85 -34.67
C LYS A 329 -21.27 63.09 -34.41
N LYS A 330 -20.64 64.23 -34.08
CA LYS A 330 -21.24 65.57 -34.20
C LYS A 330 -21.10 66.02 -35.65
N GLY A 331 -22.23 66.25 -36.31
CA GLY A 331 -22.30 66.98 -37.57
C GLY A 331 -23.13 68.25 -37.39
N LYS A 332 -22.49 69.39 -37.59
CA LYS A 332 -22.98 70.50 -38.41
C LYS A 332 -21.78 71.23 -38.98
#